data_AF-A0A5J4S912-F1
#
_entry.id   AF-A0A5J4S912-F1
#
_cell.length_a   1.000
_cell.length_b   1.000
_cell.length_c   1.000
_cell.angle_alpha   90.00
_cell.angle_beta   90.00
_cell.angle_gamma   90.00
#
_symmetry.space_group_name_H-M   'P 1'
#
loop_
_entity.id
_entity.type
_entity.pdbx_description
1 polymer ?
#
loop_
_entity_poly.entity_id
_entity_poly.type
_entity_poly.pdbx_seq_one_letter_code
_entity_poly.pdbx_strand_id
1 'polypeptide(L)'
;MYPTVPPKVEIVTTGGGSFRFNPNLYDSGKVCLSLLGTWSGAAGEQWNAQHSTVLQVLISIQALILVDEPYFNEPGYESYIGTPNGQQNSKQYNKNVRKHTVKLAMIDQIERAKRGD
;
A
#
# COMPACT_ATOMS: atom_id res chain seq x y z
N MET A 1 -13.28 -9.15 -18.67
CA MET A 1 -13.68 -9.88 -17.44
C MET A 1 -12.47 -10.68 -16.97
N TYR A 2 -12.35 -10.99 -15.68
CA TYR A 2 -11.24 -11.82 -15.18
C TYR A 2 -11.16 -13.15 -15.96
N PRO A 3 -9.98 -13.64 -16.37
CA PRO A 3 -8.64 -13.11 -16.06
C PRO A 3 -8.06 -12.13 -17.11
N THR A 4 -8.80 -11.74 -18.14
CA THR A 4 -8.30 -10.81 -19.19
C THR A 4 -7.97 -9.41 -18.65
N VAL A 5 -8.56 -9.04 -17.51
CA VAL A 5 -8.27 -7.81 -16.77
C VAL A 5 -7.87 -8.16 -15.33
N PRO A 6 -7.00 -7.37 -14.68
CA PRO A 6 -6.61 -7.62 -13.30
C PRO A 6 -7.82 -7.52 -12.34
N PRO A 7 -7.73 -8.15 -11.17
CA PRO A 7 -8.73 -7.95 -10.12
C PRO A 7 -8.74 -6.49 -9.66
N LYS A 8 -9.89 -6.01 -9.18
CA LYS A 8 -9.97 -4.74 -8.47
C LYS A 8 -9.60 -4.98 -7.00
N VAL A 9 -8.74 -4.12 -6.46
CA VAL A 9 -8.29 -4.19 -5.07
C VAL A 9 -8.44 -2.81 -4.44
N GLU A 10 -8.98 -2.78 -3.23
CA GLU A 10 -9.18 -1.57 -2.44
C GLU A 10 -8.66 -1.78 -1.02
N ILE A 11 -7.99 -0.77 -0.48
CA ILE A 11 -7.72 -0.71 0.96
C ILE A 11 -8.94 -0.11 1.67
N VAL A 12 -9.59 -0.93 2.49
CA VAL A 12 -10.77 -0.51 3.27
C VAL A 12 -10.40 0.19 4.58
N THR A 13 -9.20 -0.09 5.10
CA THR A 13 -8.70 0.46 6.36
C THR A 13 -8.07 1.83 6.14
N THR A 14 -8.89 2.84 5.87
CA THR A 14 -8.45 4.25 5.64
C THR A 14 -8.99 5.22 6.69
N GLY A 15 -9.72 4.71 7.68
CA GLY A 15 -10.44 5.54 8.64
C GLY A 15 -11.51 6.41 7.98
N GLY A 16 -12.18 5.89 6.93
CA GLY A 16 -13.16 6.66 6.15
C GLY A 16 -12.52 7.75 5.28
N GLY A 17 -11.32 7.50 4.75
CA GLY A 17 -10.55 8.47 3.98
C GLY A 17 -9.79 9.51 4.80
N SER A 18 -9.60 9.28 6.09
CA SER A 18 -8.85 10.20 6.97
C SER A 18 -7.35 9.97 6.97
N PHE A 19 -6.87 8.85 6.43
CA PHE A 19 -5.44 8.53 6.47
C PHE A 19 -4.94 7.75 5.24
N ARG A 20 -3.82 8.23 4.68
CA ARG A 20 -3.04 7.58 3.62
C ARG A 20 -1.88 6.80 4.26
N PHE A 21 -1.93 5.47 4.20
CA PHE A 21 -0.94 4.61 4.88
C PHE A 21 0.41 4.52 4.16
N ASN A 22 0.40 4.58 2.83
CA ASN A 22 1.58 4.40 2.00
C ASN A 22 1.42 5.26 0.73
N PRO A 23 2.50 5.70 0.06
CA PRO A 23 2.39 6.33 -1.25
C PRO A 23 1.54 5.54 -2.26
N ASN A 24 1.54 4.21 -2.16
CA ASN A 24 0.75 3.29 -2.97
C ASN A 24 -0.61 2.90 -2.38
N LEU A 25 -0.98 3.39 -1.19
CA LEU A 25 -2.27 3.12 -0.50
C LEU A 25 -2.98 4.43 -0.20
N TYR A 26 -3.82 4.87 -1.14
CA TYR A 26 -4.53 6.14 -1.05
C TYR A 26 -5.61 6.08 0.03
N ASP A 27 -5.87 7.23 0.65
CA ASP A 27 -6.98 7.43 1.60
C ASP A 27 -8.36 7.13 0.97
N SER A 28 -8.51 7.37 -0.33
CA SER A 28 -9.68 7.01 -1.13
C SER A 28 -9.86 5.50 -1.37
N GLY A 29 -8.95 4.65 -0.89
CA GLY A 29 -9.01 3.20 -1.06
C GLY A 29 -8.19 2.67 -2.26
N LYS A 30 -7.74 3.54 -3.16
CA LYS A 30 -6.95 3.13 -4.33
C LYS A 30 -5.62 2.47 -3.92
N VAL A 31 -5.35 1.29 -4.46
CA VAL A 31 -4.06 0.58 -4.36
C VAL A 31 -3.29 0.73 -5.67
N CYS A 32 -2.05 1.23 -5.59
CA CYS A 32 -1.15 1.38 -6.72
C CYS A 32 -0.21 0.18 -6.82
N LEU A 33 -0.37 -0.62 -7.87
CA LEU A 33 0.51 -1.75 -8.18
C LEU A 33 0.52 -1.97 -9.69
N SER A 34 1.68 -2.26 -10.27
CA SER A 34 1.82 -2.52 -11.71
C SER A 34 0.98 -3.72 -12.17
N LEU A 35 0.92 -4.78 -11.36
CA LEU A 35 0.03 -5.94 -11.56
C LEU A 35 -1.46 -5.59 -11.55
N LEU A 36 -1.85 -4.42 -11.04
CA LEU A 36 -3.25 -3.95 -11.05
C LEU A 36 -3.50 -2.91 -12.17
N GLY A 37 -2.47 -2.55 -12.93
CA GLY A 37 -2.54 -1.48 -13.94
C GLY A 37 -2.73 -0.09 -13.33
N THR A 38 -2.50 0.07 -12.02
CA THR A 38 -2.68 1.34 -11.29
C THR A 38 -1.35 2.04 -10.98
N TRP A 39 -0.24 1.45 -11.40
CA TRP A 39 1.11 1.99 -11.29
C TRP A 39 1.94 1.64 -12.52
N SER A 40 2.93 2.46 -12.83
CA SER A 40 3.89 2.18 -13.90
C SER A 40 4.76 0.98 -13.54
N GLY A 41 5.05 0.12 -14.51
CA GLY A 41 5.94 -1.02 -14.35
C GLY A 41 6.61 -1.35 -15.67
N ALA A 42 7.73 -2.06 -15.59
CA ALA A 42 8.46 -2.56 -16.76
C ALA A 42 7.70 -3.67 -17.48
N ALA A 43 8.18 -4.05 -18.67
CA ALA A 43 7.66 -5.19 -19.40
C ALA A 43 7.76 -6.46 -18.54
N GLY A 44 6.63 -7.14 -18.33
CA GLY A 44 6.53 -8.33 -17.48
C GLY A 44 6.08 -8.07 -16.04
N GLU A 45 6.05 -6.81 -15.58
CA GLU A 45 5.54 -6.45 -14.24
C GLU A 45 4.04 -6.14 -14.24
N GLN A 46 3.44 -5.98 -15.43
CA GLN A 46 2.01 -5.75 -15.60
C GLN A 46 1.22 -7.06 -15.57
N TRP A 47 -0.08 -6.95 -15.32
CA TRP A 47 -1.00 -8.10 -15.33
C TRP A 47 -0.91 -8.89 -16.63
N ASN A 48 -0.71 -10.19 -16.51
CA ASN A 48 -0.72 -11.13 -17.61
C ASN A 48 -1.82 -12.18 -17.36
N ALA A 49 -2.81 -12.26 -18.24
CA ALA A 49 -3.97 -13.13 -18.05
C ALA A 49 -3.64 -14.63 -17.99
N GLN A 50 -2.49 -15.04 -18.54
CA GLN A 50 -2.03 -16.42 -18.62
C GLN A 50 -1.12 -16.83 -17.45
N HIS A 51 -0.45 -15.86 -16.83
CA HIS A 51 0.60 -16.12 -15.83
C HIS A 51 0.37 -15.45 -14.48
N SER A 52 -0.39 -14.36 -14.43
CA SER A 52 -0.63 -13.62 -13.20
C SER A 52 -1.65 -14.31 -12.30
N THR A 53 -1.46 -14.20 -10.99
CA THR A 53 -2.35 -14.78 -9.98
C THR A 53 -2.70 -13.77 -8.90
N VAL A 54 -3.84 -13.99 -8.22
CA VAL A 54 -4.20 -13.21 -7.03
C VAL A 54 -3.14 -13.36 -5.93
N LEU A 55 -2.50 -14.53 -5.83
CA LEU A 55 -1.40 -14.75 -4.88
C LEU A 55 -0.23 -13.80 -5.15
N GLN A 56 0.17 -13.61 -6.40
CA GLN A 56 1.22 -12.65 -6.74
C GLN A 56 0.83 -11.23 -6.35
N VAL A 57 -0.42 -10.83 -6.55
CA VAL A 57 -0.91 -9.52 -6.08
C VAL A 57 -0.74 -9.38 -4.56
N LEU A 58 -1.14 -10.39 -3.77
CA LEU A 58 -1.01 -10.36 -2.31
C LEU A 58 0.46 -10.33 -1.86
N ILE A 59 1.33 -11.12 -2.50
CA ILE A 59 2.76 -11.13 -2.22
C ILE A 59 3.38 -9.77 -2.57
N SER A 60 3.02 -9.17 -3.71
CA SER A 60 3.51 -7.85 -4.10
C SER A 60 3.08 -6.76 -3.13
N ILE A 61 1.86 -6.80 -2.59
CA ILE A 61 1.43 -5.87 -1.54
C ILE A 61 2.33 -6.01 -0.30
N GLN A 62 2.60 -7.24 0.15
CA GLN A 62 3.47 -7.47 1.30
C GLN A 62 4.92 -7.03 1.04
N ALA A 63 5.46 -7.36 -0.13
CA ALA A 63 6.88 -7.16 -0.43
C ALA A 63 7.23 -5.74 -0.88
N LEU A 64 6.31 -5.03 -1.55
CA LEU A 64 6.60 -3.73 -2.19
C LEU A 64 5.91 -2.56 -1.50
N ILE A 65 4.78 -2.79 -0.81
CA ILE A 65 3.97 -1.73 -0.19
C ILE A 65 4.15 -1.74 1.34
N LEU A 66 4.02 -2.89 1.98
CA LEU A 66 4.12 -3.00 3.45
C LEU A 66 5.57 -3.19 3.92
N VAL A 67 6.43 -2.23 3.56
CA VAL A 67 7.88 -2.24 3.80
C VAL A 67 8.28 -1.41 5.04
N ASP A 68 9.54 -1.51 5.47
CA ASP A 68 10.05 -0.83 6.66
C ASP A 68 10.16 0.69 6.50
N GLU A 69 10.42 1.19 5.28
CA GLU A 69 10.60 2.62 4.99
C GLU A 69 9.67 3.10 3.85
N PRO A 70 8.34 3.06 4.04
CA PRO A 70 7.34 3.38 3.03
C PRO A 70 7.40 4.82 2.49
N TYR A 71 8.09 5.72 3.19
CA TYR A 71 8.37 7.08 2.70
C TYR A 71 9.04 7.07 1.32
N PHE A 72 9.94 6.12 1.06
CA PHE A 72 10.69 6.05 -0.20
C PHE A 72 9.90 5.40 -1.34
N ASN A 73 8.67 4.95 -1.11
CA ASN A 73 7.78 4.51 -2.20
C ASN A 73 7.20 5.69 -3.02
N GLU A 74 7.39 6.93 -2.57
CA GLU A 74 6.96 8.10 -3.32
C GLU A 74 7.94 8.34 -4.50
N PRO A 75 7.44 8.50 -5.74
CA PRO A 75 8.29 8.72 -6.90
C PRO A 75 9.19 9.95 -6.73
N GLY A 76 10.47 9.78 -7.04
CA GLY A 76 11.48 10.83 -6.95
C GLY A 76 12.12 10.96 -5.57
N TYR A 77 11.74 10.12 -4.59
CA TYR A 77 12.36 10.14 -3.26
C TYR A 77 13.57 9.21 -3.14
N GLU A 78 13.88 8.44 -4.19
CA GLU A 78 15.00 7.49 -4.23
C GLU A 78 16.34 8.20 -3.99
N SER A 79 16.51 9.42 -4.49
CA SER A 79 17.73 10.21 -4.29
C SER A 79 17.97 10.63 -2.84
N TYR A 80 16.96 10.54 -1.97
CA TYR A 80 17.08 10.86 -0.54
C TYR A 80 17.47 9.64 0.31
N ILE A 81 17.46 8.44 -0.25
CA ILE A 81 17.86 7.21 0.46
C ILE A 81 19.30 7.36 0.96
N GLY A 82 19.52 7.01 2.22
CA GLY A 82 20.83 7.12 2.88
C GLY A 82 21.24 8.54 3.30
N THR A 83 20.53 9.59 2.86
CA THR A 83 20.83 10.97 3.29
C THR A 83 20.28 11.26 4.69
N PRO A 84 20.90 12.16 5.47
CA PRO A 84 20.39 12.53 6.80
C PRO A 84 18.95 13.07 6.75
N ASN A 85 18.62 13.89 5.74
CA ASN A 85 17.29 14.46 5.58
C ASN A 85 16.26 13.37 5.21
N GLY A 86 16.59 12.47 4.28
CA GLY A 86 15.73 11.35 3.91
C GLY A 86 15.44 10.42 5.09
N GLN A 87 16.46 10.10 5.89
CA GLN A 87 16.29 9.29 7.10
C GLN A 87 15.40 9.98 8.15
N GLN A 88 15.55 11.29 8.34
CA GLN A 88 14.70 12.04 9.26
C GLN A 88 13.24 12.04 8.80
N ASN A 89 12.98 12.27 7.51
CA ASN A 89 11.64 12.26 6.94
C ASN A 89 11.01 10.85 7.00
N SER A 90 11.77 9.81 6.64
CA SER A 90 11.34 8.41 6.76
C SER A 90 10.93 8.06 8.20
N LYS A 91 11.74 8.45 9.20
CA LYS A 91 11.42 8.24 10.62
C LYS A 91 10.12 8.95 11.04
N GLN A 92 9.92 10.19 10.60
CA GLN A 92 8.72 10.94 10.92
C GLN A 92 7.48 10.33 10.24
N TYR A 93 7.61 9.90 8.98
CA TYR A 93 6.56 9.17 8.26
C TYR A 93 6.18 7.89 9.01
N ASN A 94 7.17 7.08 9.40
CA ASN A 94 6.97 5.84 10.15
C ASN A 94 6.29 6.07 11.50
N LYS A 95 6.65 7.14 12.22
CA LYS A 95 5.98 7.49 13.48
C LYS A 95 4.49 7.73 13.26
N ASN A 96 4.13 8.42 12.18
CA ASN A 96 2.74 8.71 11.86
C ASN A 96 1.97 7.44 11.42
N VAL A 97 2.57 6.61 10.56
CA VAL A 97 2.00 5.33 10.14
C VAL A 97 1.77 4.41 11.33
N ARG A 98 2.78 4.21 12.20
CA ARG A 98 2.65 3.35 13.39
C ARG A 98 1.50 3.78 14.30
N LYS A 99 1.35 5.08 14.56
CA LYS A 99 0.24 5.62 15.34
C LYS A 99 -1.12 5.24 14.73
N HIS A 100 -1.27 5.40 13.41
CA HIS A 100 -2.52 5.11 12.71
C HIS A 100 -2.75 3.61 12.51
N THR A 101 -1.71 2.79 12.41
CA THR A 101 -1.82 1.33 12.41
C THR A 101 -2.44 0.86 13.72
N VAL A 102 -1.91 1.32 14.87
CA VAL A 102 -2.47 0.96 16.18
C VAL A 102 -3.94 1.39 16.29
N LYS A 103 -4.26 2.61 15.86
CA LYS A 103 -5.63 3.12 15.95
C LYS A 103 -6.58 2.42 14.97
N LEU A 104 -6.35 2.58 13.66
CA LEU A 104 -7.30 2.21 12.61
C LEU A 104 -7.23 0.73 12.21
N ALA A 105 -6.04 0.12 12.28
CA ALA A 105 -5.82 -1.26 11.84
C ALA A 105 -5.81 -2.28 13.00
N MET A 106 -5.79 -1.83 14.26
CA MET A 106 -5.85 -2.72 15.43
C MET A 106 -7.05 -2.40 16.32
N ILE A 107 -7.09 -1.23 16.98
CA ILE A 107 -8.15 -0.89 17.95
C ILE A 107 -9.51 -0.85 17.26
N ASP A 108 -9.66 -0.04 16.21
CA ASP A 108 -10.92 0.10 15.49
C ASP A 108 -11.40 -1.24 14.90
N GLN A 109 -10.49 -2.11 14.45
CA GLN A 109 -10.83 -3.44 13.92
C GLN A 109 -11.39 -4.35 15.02
N ILE A 110 -10.77 -4.36 16.20
CA ILE A 110 -11.25 -5.12 17.36
C ILE A 110 -12.62 -4.58 17.82
N GLU A 111 -12.80 -3.27 17.84
CA GLU A 111 -14.08 -2.65 18.22
C GLU A 111 -15.20 -2.96 17.22
N ARG A 112 -14.92 -2.90 15.91
CA ARG A 112 -15.88 -3.31 14.86
C ARG A 112 -16.29 -4.76 15.00
N ALA A 113 -15.32 -5.66 15.18
CA ALA A 113 -15.59 -7.08 15.36
C ALA A 113 -16.48 -7.36 16.59
N LYS A 114 -16.32 -6.59 17.68
CA LYS A 114 -17.20 -6.69 18.87
C LYS A 114 -18.63 -6.21 18.59
N ARG A 115 -18.82 -5.26 17.68
CA ARG A 115 -20.14 -4.77 17.28
C ARG A 115 -20.87 -5.71 16.31
N GLY A 116 -20.14 -6.62 15.65
CA GLY A 116 -20.71 -7.52 14.64
C GLY A 116 -20.93 -6.85 13.27
N ASP A 117 -20.24 -5.73 13.03
CA ASP A 117 -20.16 -5.05 11.73
C ASP A 117 -19.27 -5.82 10.73
#